data_AF-A0A875SDB7-F1
#
_entry.id   AF-A0A875SDB7-F1
#
_cell.length_a   1.000
_cell.length_b   1.000
_cell.length_c   1.000
_cell.angle_alpha   90.00
_cell.angle_beta   90.00
_cell.angle_gamma   90.00
#
_symmetry.space_group_name_H-M   'P 1'
#
loop_
_entity.id
_entity.type
_entity.pdbx_description
1 polymer ?
#
loop_
_entity_poly.entity_id
_entity_poly.type
_entity_poly.pdbx_seq_one_letter_code
_entity_poly.pdbx_strand_id
1 'polypeptide(L)'
;MPSTEIEPFETVYNVPLSCDSCVESVTKAVEGLGNIRSVKCDIPNKRVTVIGSSAPSQIVEAIQSTGRDAIIRGTGKPNSAAVSILESFDPHDKPAPVKGLARFVSINPTDVLIDLTMSGVEKGTYYPSIRSSGNLSEGALSCGELIKQLPSITADEAEKTDCGSCSCKEGTCEKNSITYKSHEFVKVPLNISDLIGRSLVISKEPKKVFIDSLCGVIARSAGAWENDKYVCSCTGKTVWQERVDATKRGIN
;
A
#
# COMPACT_ATOMS: atom_id res chain seq x y z
N MET A 1 1.12 -26.20 18.16
CA MET A 1 1.48 -24.83 17.73
C MET A 1 0.29 -23.96 18.04
N PRO A 2 0.41 -22.88 18.83
CA PRO A 2 -0.72 -21.98 19.00
C PRO A 2 -0.96 -21.30 17.65
N SER A 3 -2.09 -21.61 17.01
CA SER A 3 -2.63 -20.83 15.91
C SER A 3 -2.76 -19.40 16.42
N THR A 4 -2.01 -18.47 15.83
CA THR A 4 -2.11 -17.04 16.17
C THR A 4 -3.48 -16.56 15.70
N GLU A 5 -4.51 -16.72 16.54
CA GLU A 5 -5.85 -16.21 16.27
C GLU A 5 -5.75 -14.68 16.22
N ILE A 6 -5.90 -14.13 15.02
CA ILE A 6 -5.98 -12.69 14.82
C ILE A 6 -7.36 -12.27 15.33
N GLU A 7 -7.42 -11.42 16.34
CA GLU A 7 -8.70 -10.88 16.81
C GLU A 7 -9.41 -10.11 15.69
N PRO A 8 -10.74 -10.22 15.54
CA PRO A 8 -11.47 -9.51 14.50
C PRO A 8 -11.30 -7.99 14.62
N PHE A 9 -10.95 -7.35 13.52
CA PHE A 9 -10.80 -5.90 13.43
C PHE A 9 -11.69 -5.35 12.31
N GLU A 10 -12.02 -4.06 12.43
CA GLU A 10 -12.83 -3.36 11.42
C GLU A 10 -11.92 -2.77 10.34
N THR A 11 -12.24 -3.03 9.08
CA THR A 11 -11.61 -2.42 7.91
C THR A 11 -12.66 -1.82 7.01
N VAL A 12 -12.34 -0.69 6.40
CA VAL A 12 -13.24 0.01 5.50
C VAL A 12 -12.58 0.14 4.14
N TYR A 13 -13.35 -0.15 3.09
CA TYR A 13 -12.91 -0.12 1.70
C TYR A 13 -13.82 0.80 0.89
N ASN A 14 -13.23 1.55 -0.02
CA ASN A 14 -13.97 2.20 -1.10
C ASN A 14 -14.14 1.20 -2.24
N VAL A 15 -15.38 0.93 -2.61
CA VAL A 15 -15.77 -0.02 -3.65
C VAL A 15 -16.87 0.61 -4.49
N PRO A 16 -16.77 0.65 -5.84
CA PRO A 16 -17.81 1.22 -6.70
C PRO A 16 -19.05 0.33 -6.72
N LEU A 17 -19.89 0.47 -5.69
CA LEU A 17 -21.20 -0.17 -5.59
C LEU A 17 -22.25 0.70 -6.29
N SER A 18 -23.08 0.10 -7.14
CA SER A 18 -24.14 0.81 -7.87
C SER A 18 -25.53 0.18 -7.76
N CYS A 19 -25.63 -1.07 -7.28
CA CYS A 19 -26.91 -1.77 -7.13
C CYS A 19 -26.83 -2.91 -6.10
N ASP A 20 -27.96 -3.51 -5.76
CA ASP A 20 -28.07 -4.59 -4.77
C ASP A 20 -27.33 -5.87 -5.21
N SER A 21 -27.30 -6.19 -6.51
CA SER A 21 -26.51 -7.32 -7.00
C SER A 21 -24.99 -7.09 -6.83
N CYS A 22 -24.54 -5.83 -6.79
CA CYS A 22 -23.16 -5.51 -6.41
C CYS A 22 -22.90 -5.82 -4.94
N VAL A 23 -23.84 -5.46 -4.07
CA VAL A 23 -23.75 -5.76 -2.64
C VAL A 23 -23.70 -7.26 -2.40
N GLU A 24 -24.59 -8.03 -3.03
CA GLU A 24 -24.61 -9.49 -2.87
C GLU A 24 -23.33 -10.16 -3.35
N SER A 25 -22.83 -9.80 -4.53
CA SER A 25 -21.61 -10.40 -5.09
C SER A 25 -20.37 -10.08 -4.25
N VAL A 26 -20.23 -8.83 -3.78
CA VAL A 26 -19.13 -8.45 -2.89
C VAL A 26 -19.24 -9.14 -1.53
N THR A 27 -20.44 -9.17 -0.95
CA THR A 27 -20.67 -9.81 0.36
C THR A 27 -20.32 -11.30 0.31
N LYS A 28 -20.81 -12.03 -0.70
CA LYS A 28 -20.49 -13.45 -0.89
C LYS A 28 -18.99 -13.70 -1.09
N ALA A 29 -18.33 -12.87 -1.89
CA ALA A 29 -16.89 -13.02 -2.14
C ALA A 29 -16.07 -12.83 -0.86
N VAL A 30 -16.41 -11.82 -0.05
CA VAL A 30 -15.71 -11.53 1.21
C VAL A 30 -16.02 -12.59 2.27
N GLU A 31 -17.29 -12.96 2.48
CA GLU A 31 -17.69 -14.00 3.45
C GLU A 31 -17.08 -15.36 3.12
N GLY A 32 -16.82 -15.65 1.84
CA GLY A 32 -16.11 -16.85 1.39
C GLY A 32 -14.70 -17.02 1.94
N LEU A 33 -14.09 -15.96 2.53
CA LEU A 33 -12.79 -16.03 3.19
C LEU A 33 -12.83 -16.76 4.55
N GLY A 34 -14.02 -17.08 5.08
CA GLY A 34 -14.24 -17.89 6.29
C GLY A 34 -13.98 -17.17 7.62
N ASN A 35 -13.04 -16.22 7.66
CA ASN A 35 -12.68 -15.47 8.87
C ASN A 35 -13.38 -14.11 8.98
N ILE A 36 -14.62 -14.02 8.47
CA ILE A 36 -15.40 -12.79 8.42
C ILE A 36 -16.57 -12.88 9.40
N ARG A 37 -16.67 -11.88 10.28
CA ARG A 37 -17.76 -11.76 11.25
C ARG A 37 -18.95 -10.99 10.68
N SER A 38 -18.70 -9.94 9.89
CA SER A 38 -19.75 -9.18 9.22
C SER A 38 -19.23 -8.37 8.05
N VAL A 39 -20.05 -8.24 7.01
CA VAL A 39 -19.84 -7.31 5.90
C VAL A 39 -21.01 -6.33 5.85
N LYS A 40 -20.72 -5.03 5.82
CA LYS A 40 -21.71 -3.96 5.66
C LYS A 40 -21.38 -3.15 4.42
N CYS A 41 -22.29 -3.16 3.46
CA CYS A 41 -22.17 -2.37 2.24
C CYS A 41 -23.02 -1.10 2.33
N ASP A 42 -22.46 0.03 1.90
CA ASP A 42 -23.11 1.34 1.83
C ASP A 42 -23.01 1.82 0.38
N ILE A 43 -24.11 1.65 -0.37
CA ILE A 43 -24.19 2.02 -1.79
C ILE A 43 -24.04 3.54 -1.97
N PRO A 44 -24.79 4.42 -1.24
CA PRO A 44 -24.64 5.87 -1.37
C PRO A 44 -23.20 6.36 -1.22
N ASN A 45 -22.46 5.82 -0.24
CA ASN A 45 -21.09 6.24 0.03
C ASN A 45 -20.03 5.41 -0.71
N LYS A 46 -20.43 4.38 -1.48
CA LYS A 46 -19.53 3.47 -2.19
C LYS A 46 -18.52 2.81 -1.25
N ARG A 47 -19.01 2.29 -0.12
CA ARG A 47 -18.18 1.70 0.95
C ARG A 47 -18.56 0.28 1.28
N VAL A 48 -17.56 -0.48 1.69
CA VAL A 48 -17.69 -1.81 2.28
C VAL A 48 -16.92 -1.80 3.59
N THR A 49 -17.62 -2.07 4.69
CA THR A 49 -17.02 -2.26 6.02
C THR A 49 -16.98 -3.75 6.31
N VAL A 50 -15.81 -4.26 6.63
CA VAL A 50 -15.59 -5.68 6.95
C VAL A 50 -15.08 -5.78 8.36
N ILE A 51 -15.73 -6.59 9.18
CA ILE A 51 -15.25 -6.98 10.50
C ILE A 51 -14.84 -8.45 10.40
N GLY A 52 -13.57 -8.73 10.63
CA GLY A 52 -13.03 -10.07 10.50
C GLY A 52 -11.55 -10.12 10.82
N SER A 53 -10.98 -11.31 10.63
CA SER A 53 -9.58 -11.60 10.91
C SER A 53 -8.77 -11.83 9.63
N SER A 54 -9.42 -11.78 8.47
CA SER A 54 -8.77 -11.88 7.16
C SER A 54 -7.84 -10.70 6.91
N ALA A 55 -6.74 -10.95 6.21
CA ALA A 55 -5.84 -9.88 5.80
C ALA A 55 -6.56 -8.94 4.80
N PRO A 56 -6.35 -7.62 4.88
CA PRO A 56 -6.94 -6.67 3.96
C PRO A 56 -6.55 -6.87 2.49
N SER A 57 -5.38 -7.44 2.17
CA SER A 57 -5.07 -7.95 0.82
C SER A 57 -6.14 -8.90 0.34
N GLN A 58 -6.40 -9.94 1.14
CA GLN A 58 -7.33 -11.00 0.77
C GLN A 58 -8.74 -10.44 0.60
N ILE A 59 -9.12 -9.45 1.40
CA ILE A 59 -10.39 -8.75 1.25
C ILE A 59 -10.40 -7.91 -0.04
N VAL A 60 -9.32 -7.18 -0.35
CA VAL A 60 -9.18 -6.40 -1.60
C VAL A 60 -9.24 -7.32 -2.81
N GLU A 61 -8.48 -8.41 -2.81
CA GLU A 61 -8.45 -9.43 -3.88
C GLU A 61 -9.82 -10.10 -4.04
N ALA A 62 -10.50 -10.45 -2.94
CA ALA A 62 -11.84 -11.00 -2.97
C ALA A 62 -12.84 -10.02 -3.61
N ILE A 63 -12.78 -8.73 -3.25
CA ILE A 63 -13.62 -7.71 -3.88
C ILE A 63 -13.27 -7.54 -5.37
N GLN A 64 -11.99 -7.51 -5.71
CA GLN A 64 -11.49 -7.38 -7.09
C GLN A 64 -11.86 -8.56 -7.97
N SER A 65 -11.96 -9.77 -7.41
CA SER A 65 -12.45 -10.96 -8.12
C SER A 65 -13.89 -10.81 -8.63
N THR A 66 -14.66 -9.88 -8.05
CA THR A 66 -16.02 -9.54 -8.51
C THR A 66 -16.05 -8.55 -9.68
N GLY A 67 -14.88 -8.14 -10.19
CA GLY A 67 -14.72 -7.14 -11.25
C GLY A 67 -14.80 -5.69 -10.76
N ARG A 68 -14.64 -5.45 -9.45
CA ARG A 68 -14.74 -4.12 -8.82
C ARG A 68 -13.43 -3.71 -8.18
N ASP A 69 -13.01 -2.47 -8.37
CA ASP A 69 -11.83 -1.98 -7.66
C ASP A 69 -12.12 -1.81 -6.15
N ALA A 70 -11.12 -2.03 -5.32
CA ALA A 70 -11.20 -1.91 -3.87
C ALA A 70 -9.98 -1.16 -3.33
N ILE A 71 -10.23 -0.12 -2.55
CA ILE A 71 -9.18 0.67 -1.90
C ILE A 71 -9.41 0.66 -0.40
N ILE A 72 -8.43 0.18 0.37
CA ILE A 72 -8.45 0.27 1.83
C ILE A 72 -8.40 1.74 2.27
N ARG A 73 -9.33 2.13 3.14
CA ARG A 73 -9.45 3.48 3.72
C ARG A 73 -8.96 3.57 5.16
N GLY A 74 -8.90 2.44 5.87
CA GLY A 74 -8.38 2.35 7.24
C GLY A 74 -9.27 1.50 8.15
N THR A 75 -9.03 1.58 9.46
CA THR A 75 -9.95 1.10 10.50
C THR A 75 -10.73 2.30 11.02
N GLY A 76 -12.01 2.14 11.40
CA GLY A 76 -12.93 3.24 11.64
C GLY A 76 -12.64 4.21 12.81
N LYS A 77 -11.40 4.29 13.29
CA LYS A 77 -10.94 5.17 14.35
C LYS A 77 -10.15 6.36 13.79
N PRO A 78 -10.16 7.52 14.46
CA PRO A 78 -9.30 8.64 14.10
C PRO A 78 -7.82 8.32 14.34
N ASN A 79 -6.91 8.90 13.55
CA ASN A 79 -5.46 8.65 13.63
C ASN A 79 -5.04 7.16 13.54
N SER A 80 -5.86 6.33 12.89
CA SER A 80 -5.64 4.88 12.78
C SER A 80 -4.92 4.47 11.50
N ALA A 81 -4.46 5.43 10.69
CA ALA A 81 -3.83 5.18 9.42
C ALA A 81 -2.56 6.03 9.22
N ALA A 82 -1.59 5.45 8.54
CA ALA A 82 -0.41 6.15 8.05
C ALA A 82 -0.06 5.67 6.65
N VAL A 83 0.75 6.44 5.94
CA VAL A 83 1.22 6.11 4.59
C VAL A 83 2.69 6.49 4.46
N SER A 84 3.45 5.68 3.72
CA SER A 84 4.81 5.99 3.31
C SER A 84 4.94 5.74 1.82
N ILE A 85 5.22 6.80 1.07
CA ILE A 85 5.57 6.71 -0.35
C ILE A 85 7.06 6.41 -0.42
N LEU A 86 7.43 5.33 -1.12
CA LEU A 86 8.80 4.83 -1.15
C LEU A 86 9.48 5.28 -2.43
N GLU A 87 10.50 6.11 -2.27
CA GLU A 87 11.22 6.74 -3.37
C GLU A 87 12.67 6.26 -3.40
N SER A 88 13.19 6.09 -4.62
CA SER A 88 14.62 5.97 -4.90
C SER A 88 15.24 7.36 -4.98
N PHE A 89 16.37 7.54 -4.31
CA PHE A 89 17.15 8.77 -4.34
C PHE A 89 18.35 8.67 -5.30
N ASP A 90 18.46 7.57 -6.05
CA ASP A 90 19.47 7.42 -7.10
C ASP A 90 19.21 8.46 -8.22
N PRO A 91 20.25 9.19 -8.68
CA PRO A 91 20.13 10.08 -9.81
C PRO A 91 19.52 9.46 -11.08
N HIS A 92 19.66 8.15 -11.30
CA HIS A 92 19.06 7.43 -12.44
C HIS A 92 17.54 7.32 -12.34
N ASP A 93 16.98 7.25 -11.13
CA ASP A 93 15.55 7.08 -10.92
C ASP A 93 14.78 8.41 -10.84
N LYS A 94 15.46 9.56 -10.94
CA LYS A 94 14.83 10.90 -10.92
C LYS A 94 13.60 11.08 -11.84
N PRO A 95 13.52 10.48 -13.05
CA PRO A 95 12.33 10.59 -13.89
C PRO A 95 11.09 9.90 -13.30
N ALA A 96 11.28 8.84 -12.51
CA ALA A 96 10.23 8.04 -11.88
C ALA A 96 10.73 7.52 -10.51
N PRO A 97 10.83 8.40 -9.50
CA PRO A 97 11.50 8.06 -8.24
C PRO A 97 10.66 7.14 -7.37
N VAL A 98 9.33 7.16 -7.52
CA VAL A 98 8.43 6.32 -6.71
C VAL A 98 8.48 4.88 -7.20
N LYS A 99 8.83 3.97 -6.30
CA LYS A 99 8.95 2.53 -6.56
C LYS A 99 8.13 1.67 -5.60
N GLY A 100 7.42 2.30 -4.66
CA GLY A 100 6.56 1.57 -3.74
C GLY A 100 5.66 2.45 -2.89
N LEU A 101 4.74 1.79 -2.21
CA LEU A 101 3.77 2.39 -1.31
C LEU A 101 3.56 1.46 -0.13
N ALA A 102 3.67 2.00 1.08
CA ALA A 102 3.30 1.29 2.30
C ALA A 102 2.12 2.00 2.96
N ARG A 103 1.02 1.28 3.18
CA ARG A 103 -0.15 1.76 3.93
C ARG A 103 -0.19 1.06 5.28
N PHE A 104 -0.23 1.84 6.33
CA PHE A 104 -0.27 1.37 7.71
C PHE A 104 -1.69 1.54 8.23
N VAL A 105 -2.22 0.49 8.84
CA VAL A 105 -3.58 0.45 9.37
C VAL A 105 -3.54 -0.16 10.77
N SER A 106 -3.96 0.61 11.78
CA SER A 106 -3.98 0.15 13.17
C SER A 106 -5.17 -0.78 13.36
N ILE A 107 -4.89 -2.05 13.57
CA ILE A 107 -5.91 -3.07 13.82
C ILE A 107 -6.31 -3.09 15.30
N ASN A 108 -5.37 -2.80 16.20
CA ASN A 108 -5.60 -2.57 17.62
C ASN A 108 -4.55 -1.55 18.15
N PRO A 109 -4.63 -1.11 19.43
CA PRO A 109 -3.70 -0.10 19.97
C PRO A 109 -2.23 -0.50 19.97
N THR A 110 -1.91 -1.79 19.82
CA THR A 110 -0.55 -2.34 19.91
C THR A 110 -0.04 -2.94 18.60
N ASP A 111 -0.92 -3.17 17.63
CA ASP A 111 -0.63 -3.83 16.37
C ASP A 111 -1.03 -2.93 15.19
N VAL A 112 -0.13 -2.89 14.23
CA VAL A 112 -0.32 -2.25 12.93
C VAL A 112 -0.14 -3.30 11.86
N LEU A 113 -1.00 -3.22 10.87
CA LEU A 113 -0.86 -3.94 9.64
C LEU A 113 -0.29 -3.01 8.57
N ILE A 114 0.69 -3.51 7.84
CA ILE A 114 1.36 -2.81 6.75
C ILE A 114 1.02 -3.52 5.45
N ASP A 115 0.30 -2.84 4.58
CA ASP A 115 0.10 -3.18 3.16
C ASP A 115 1.26 -2.56 2.39
N LEU A 116 2.20 -3.39 1.92
CA LEU A 116 3.41 -2.94 1.24
C LEU A 116 3.42 -3.41 -0.21
N THR A 117 3.42 -2.44 -1.13
CA THR A 117 3.52 -2.66 -2.56
C THR A 117 4.84 -2.10 -3.08
N MET A 118 5.52 -2.84 -3.95
CA MET A 118 6.68 -2.40 -4.73
C MET A 118 6.45 -2.68 -6.21
N SER A 119 6.88 -1.77 -7.07
CA SER A 119 6.75 -1.86 -8.53
C SER A 119 7.91 -1.14 -9.20
N GLY A 120 8.27 -1.56 -10.41
CA GLY A 120 9.39 -0.94 -11.13
C GLY A 120 10.77 -1.24 -10.53
N VAL A 121 10.90 -2.32 -9.76
CA VAL A 121 12.15 -2.71 -9.08
C VAL A 121 12.86 -3.88 -9.78
N GLU A 122 14.13 -4.10 -9.46
CA GLU A 122 14.90 -5.25 -9.94
C GLU A 122 14.46 -6.55 -9.25
N LYS A 123 14.65 -7.68 -9.93
CA LYS A 123 14.38 -9.00 -9.34
C LYS A 123 15.28 -9.21 -8.12
N GLY A 124 14.69 -9.56 -6.99
CA GLY A 124 15.47 -9.85 -5.79
C GLY A 124 14.65 -9.93 -4.52
N THR A 125 15.37 -10.16 -3.43
CA THR A 125 14.81 -10.15 -2.07
C THR A 125 15.17 -8.81 -1.42
N TYR A 126 14.16 -8.19 -0.82
CA TYR A 126 14.25 -6.91 -0.18
C TYR A 126 13.93 -7.04 1.32
N TYR A 127 14.50 -6.13 2.10
CA TYR A 127 14.44 -6.15 3.56
C TYR A 127 13.87 -4.81 4.06
N PRO A 128 12.55 -4.70 4.23
CA PRO A 128 11.92 -3.51 4.78
C PRO A 128 12.28 -3.30 6.25
N SER A 129 12.47 -2.06 6.65
CA SER A 129 12.85 -1.70 8.01
C SER A 129 12.34 -0.31 8.40
N ILE A 130 11.92 -0.17 9.66
CA ILE A 130 11.55 1.12 10.24
C ILE A 130 12.78 1.73 10.88
N ARG A 131 13.12 2.97 10.51
CA ARG A 131 14.28 3.70 11.01
C ARG A 131 13.85 4.87 11.89
N SER A 132 14.78 5.38 12.71
CA SER A 132 14.47 6.35 13.75
C SER A 132 14.14 7.75 13.27
N SER A 133 14.69 8.19 12.14
CA SER A 133 14.57 9.55 11.61
C SER A 133 13.79 9.58 10.30
N GLY A 134 12.85 10.52 10.16
CA GLY A 134 12.21 10.85 8.89
C GLY A 134 13.02 11.81 8.00
N ASN A 135 14.32 12.00 8.27
CA ASN A 135 15.17 12.86 7.45
C ASN A 135 15.60 12.13 6.16
N LEU A 136 15.15 12.64 5.01
CA LEU A 136 15.48 12.13 3.67
C LEU A 136 16.50 13.00 2.92
N SER A 137 17.23 13.91 3.60
CA SER A 137 18.20 14.81 2.96
C SER A 137 19.28 14.09 2.15
N GLU A 138 19.69 12.90 2.60
CA GLU A 138 20.64 12.01 1.93
C GLU A 138 20.00 10.65 1.62
N GLY A 139 18.69 10.65 1.32
CA GLY A 139 17.90 9.44 1.10
C GLY A 139 17.91 8.50 2.31
N ALA A 140 18.11 7.21 2.07
CA ALA A 140 18.10 6.19 3.12
C ALA A 140 19.27 6.32 4.13
N LEU A 141 20.35 7.02 3.76
CA LEU A 141 21.54 7.18 4.61
C LEU A 141 21.26 8.09 5.82
N SER A 142 20.42 9.11 5.65
CA SER A 142 20.04 10.07 6.71
C SER A 142 18.86 9.60 7.59
N CYS A 143 18.32 8.40 7.35
CA CYS A 143 17.16 7.86 8.06
C CYS A 143 17.47 7.38 9.50
N GLY A 144 18.73 7.42 9.94
CA GLY A 144 19.13 7.08 11.30
C GLY A 144 19.14 5.57 11.60
N GLU A 145 19.10 5.23 12.89
CA GLU A 145 19.21 3.85 13.40
C GLU A 145 17.99 2.96 13.09
N LEU A 146 18.22 1.65 13.05
CA LEU A 146 17.19 0.61 12.89
C LEU A 146 16.35 0.46 14.17
N ILE A 147 15.04 0.65 14.07
CA ILE A 147 14.09 0.40 15.16
C ILE A 147 13.50 -1.00 15.04
N LYS A 148 13.01 -1.35 13.86
CA LYS A 148 12.33 -2.62 13.61
C LYS A 148 12.66 -3.16 12.24
N GLN A 149 13.17 -4.38 12.20
CA GLN A 149 13.29 -5.16 10.96
C GLN A 149 11.95 -5.85 10.68
N LEU A 150 11.47 -5.72 9.44
CA LEU A 150 10.28 -6.44 8.95
C LEU A 150 10.70 -7.72 8.21
N PRO A 151 9.77 -8.66 7.97
CA PRO A 151 10.02 -9.83 7.14
C PRO A 151 10.52 -9.44 5.75
N SER A 152 11.37 -10.27 5.17
CA SER A 152 11.86 -10.07 3.81
C SER A 152 10.75 -10.29 2.79
N ILE A 153 10.75 -9.51 1.73
CA ILE A 153 9.80 -9.59 0.61
C ILE A 153 10.56 -9.93 -0.67
N THR A 154 9.93 -10.70 -1.55
CA THR A 154 10.54 -11.10 -2.83
C THR A 154 9.80 -10.43 -3.98
N ALA A 155 10.55 -9.79 -4.87
CA ALA A 155 10.04 -9.28 -6.13
C ALA A 155 10.47 -10.25 -7.24
N ASP A 156 9.59 -11.19 -7.57
CA ASP A 156 9.78 -12.20 -8.61
C ASP A 156 8.70 -12.16 -9.70
N GLU A 157 7.57 -11.50 -9.43
CA GLU A 157 6.49 -11.30 -10.38
C GLU A 157 6.91 -10.26 -11.44
N ALA A 158 7.07 -10.71 -12.69
CA ALA A 158 7.48 -9.85 -13.79
C ALA A 158 6.36 -8.87 -14.16
N GLU A 159 6.70 -7.59 -14.17
CA GLU A 159 5.87 -6.50 -14.65
C GLU A 159 6.27 -6.19 -16.09
N LYS A 160 5.38 -6.50 -17.04
CA LYS A 160 5.55 -6.06 -18.42
C LYS A 160 5.22 -4.58 -18.47
N THR A 161 6.23 -3.74 -18.60
CA THR A 161 6.05 -2.33 -18.94
C THR A 161 5.54 -2.26 -20.37
N ASP A 162 4.22 -2.23 -20.57
CA ASP A 162 3.67 -1.92 -21.87
C ASP A 162 4.01 -0.46 -22.19
N CYS A 163 4.79 -0.23 -23.24
CA CYS A 163 5.21 1.09 -23.67
C CYS A 163 4.04 1.87 -24.32
N GLY A 164 2.86 1.88 -23.70
CA GLY A 164 1.62 2.39 -24.27
C GLY A 164 1.46 3.92 -24.27
N SER A 165 2.46 4.70 -23.85
CA SER A 165 2.38 6.17 -23.94
C SER A 165 3.71 6.89 -24.12
N CYS A 166 4.77 6.19 -24.51
CA CYS A 166 5.95 6.93 -24.93
C CYS A 166 5.63 7.60 -26.27
N SER A 167 5.60 8.93 -26.29
CA SER A 167 5.60 9.72 -27.52
C SER A 167 6.99 9.64 -28.17
N CYS A 168 7.48 8.42 -28.35
CA CYS A 168 8.70 8.08 -29.03
C CYS A 168 8.45 8.24 -30.54
N LYS A 169 8.42 9.47 -31.04
CA LYS A 169 8.68 9.68 -32.47
C LYS A 169 10.15 9.33 -32.68
N GLU A 170 10.39 8.35 -33.55
CA GLU A 170 11.70 7.91 -34.04
C GLU A 170 12.57 7.08 -33.05
N GLY A 171 12.24 5.79 -32.95
CA GLY A 171 13.22 4.76 -33.32
C GLY A 171 14.43 4.48 -32.42
N THR A 172 14.47 4.92 -31.15
CA THR A 172 15.52 4.51 -30.20
C THR A 172 14.99 4.31 -28.78
N CYS A 173 14.09 3.34 -28.58
CA CYS A 173 13.80 2.82 -27.24
C CYS A 173 14.69 1.59 -26.97
N GLU A 174 15.94 1.83 -26.58
CA GLU A 174 16.77 0.76 -26.02
C GLU A 174 16.26 0.38 -24.62
N LYS A 175 16.12 -0.94 -24.45
CA LYS A 175 15.84 -1.71 -23.23
C LYS A 175 14.36 -1.89 -22.87
N ASN A 176 13.88 -3.02 -23.35
CA ASN A 176 12.87 -3.88 -22.73
C ASN A 176 13.36 -4.32 -21.33
N SER A 177 13.57 -3.39 -20.39
CA SER A 177 13.98 -3.69 -19.03
C SER A 177 12.77 -4.27 -18.29
N ILE A 178 12.76 -5.60 -18.15
CA ILE A 178 11.77 -6.30 -17.33
C ILE A 178 11.91 -5.76 -15.92
N THR A 179 10.83 -5.17 -15.41
CA THR A 179 10.74 -4.75 -14.01
C THR A 179 9.93 -5.78 -13.24
N TYR A 180 10.00 -5.71 -11.92
CA TYR A 180 9.33 -6.65 -11.03
C TYR A 180 8.45 -5.91 -10.05
N LYS A 181 7.39 -6.60 -9.62
CA LYS A 181 6.48 -6.14 -8.57
C LYS A 181 6.45 -7.12 -7.42
N SER A 182 6.08 -6.60 -6.26
CA SER A 182 5.89 -7.37 -5.03
C SER A 182 4.79 -6.72 -4.22
N HIS A 183 4.03 -7.54 -3.51
CA HIS A 183 2.92 -7.11 -2.67
C HIS A 183 2.87 -8.02 -1.45
N GLU A 184 2.98 -7.46 -0.25
CA GLU A 184 3.07 -8.22 1.00
C GLU A 184 2.31 -7.53 2.12
N PHE A 185 1.69 -8.33 3.00
CA PHE A 185 1.01 -7.85 4.20
C PHE A 185 1.78 -8.23 5.44
N VAL A 186 2.24 -7.24 6.19
CA VAL A 186 3.06 -7.45 7.38
C VAL A 186 2.34 -6.94 8.62
N LYS A 187 2.06 -7.84 9.57
CA LYS A 187 1.62 -7.45 10.92
C LYS A 187 2.84 -7.11 11.79
N VAL A 188 2.80 -5.97 12.46
CA VAL A 188 3.88 -5.47 13.31
C VAL A 188 3.31 -5.03 14.67
N PRO A 189 3.89 -5.50 15.80
CA PRO A 189 3.45 -5.10 17.13
C PRO A 189 4.02 -3.72 17.50
N LEU A 190 3.50 -2.67 16.86
CA LEU A 190 3.83 -1.26 17.11
C LEU A 190 2.55 -0.41 17.07
N ASN A 191 2.57 0.74 17.74
CA ASN A 191 1.51 1.74 17.65
C ASN A 191 1.79 2.70 16.47
N ILE A 192 0.75 3.12 15.73
CA ILE A 192 0.91 4.11 14.64
C ILE A 192 1.56 5.40 15.11
N SER A 193 1.20 5.89 16.28
CA SER A 193 1.73 7.15 16.83
C SER A 193 3.25 7.11 16.98
N ASP A 194 3.80 5.94 17.28
CA ASP A 194 5.24 5.73 17.37
C ASP A 194 5.92 5.66 16.01
N LEU A 195 5.16 5.43 14.92
CA LEU A 195 5.68 5.35 13.56
C LEU A 195 5.67 6.72 12.85
N ILE A 196 4.73 7.61 13.19
CA ILE A 196 4.59 8.91 12.52
C ILE A 196 5.88 9.74 12.62
N GLY A 197 6.32 10.29 11.50
CA GLY A 197 7.52 11.13 11.40
C GLY A 197 8.83 10.35 11.35
N ARG A 198 8.77 9.02 11.41
CA ARG A 198 9.89 8.12 11.13
C ARG A 198 9.95 7.79 9.65
N SER A 199 10.88 6.93 9.26
CA SER A 199 11.00 6.46 7.87
C SER A 199 10.84 4.95 7.77
N LEU A 200 10.24 4.52 6.66
CA LEU A 200 10.31 3.15 6.17
C LEU A 200 11.39 3.09 5.09
N VAL A 201 12.32 2.16 5.24
CA VAL A 201 13.43 1.95 4.31
C VAL A 201 13.44 0.51 3.83
N ILE A 202 13.59 0.31 2.52
CA ILE A 202 13.70 -1.01 1.88
C ILE A 202 15.06 -1.14 1.24
N SER A 203 15.85 -2.10 1.72
CA SER A 203 17.20 -2.37 1.24
C SER A 203 17.34 -3.78 0.65
N LYS A 204 18.39 -4.01 -0.15
CA LYS A 204 18.77 -5.32 -0.70
C LYS A 204 19.52 -6.19 0.31
N GLU A 205 20.05 -5.61 1.39
CA GLU A 205 20.68 -6.34 2.49
C GLU A 205 19.94 -6.13 3.82
N PRO A 206 19.97 -7.11 4.73
CA PRO A 206 19.38 -6.95 6.05
C PRO A 206 20.15 -5.90 6.87
N LYS A 207 19.42 -5.04 7.59
CA LYS A 207 19.92 -4.00 8.53
C LYS A 207 20.75 -2.86 7.94
N LYS A 208 21.41 -3.07 6.79
CA LYS A 208 22.17 -2.04 6.08
C LYS A 208 21.25 -1.15 5.25
N VAL A 209 21.77 0.02 4.91
CA VAL A 209 21.12 1.00 4.04
C VAL A 209 22.13 1.46 3.01
N PHE A 210 21.65 1.69 1.79
CA PHE A 210 22.47 2.13 0.66
C PHE A 210 21.79 3.33 0.00
N ILE A 211 22.51 4.00 -0.91
CA ILE A 211 21.98 5.16 -1.63
C ILE A 211 20.81 4.79 -2.57
N ASP A 212 20.82 3.58 -3.11
CA ASP A 212 19.78 3.00 -3.96
C ASP A 212 18.64 2.33 -3.16
N SER A 213 18.71 2.37 -1.82
CA SER A 213 17.63 1.85 -0.98
C SER A 213 16.43 2.78 -1.04
N LEU A 214 15.24 2.20 -1.21
CA LEU A 214 14.00 2.97 -1.23
C LEU A 214 13.70 3.50 0.16
N CYS A 215 13.26 4.73 0.28
CA CYS A 215 12.89 5.29 1.57
C CYS A 215 11.72 6.27 1.45
N GLY A 216 11.00 6.44 2.56
CA GLY A 216 9.87 7.33 2.64
C GLY A 216 9.56 7.70 4.09
N VAL A 217 9.05 8.91 4.30
CA VAL A 217 8.55 9.32 5.62
C VAL A 217 7.19 8.69 5.86
N ILE A 218 7.02 8.12 7.05
CA ILE A 218 5.72 7.61 7.51
C ILE A 218 4.88 8.82 7.95
N ALA A 219 3.98 9.24 7.06
CA ALA A 219 3.09 10.37 7.26
C ALA A 219 1.72 9.91 7.78
N ARG A 220 1.03 10.78 8.52
CA ARG A 220 -0.36 10.52 8.93
C ARG A 220 -1.23 10.40 7.68
N SER A 221 -2.10 9.40 7.67
CA SER A 221 -3.17 9.28 6.69
C SER A 221 -4.50 9.48 7.41
N ALA A 222 -5.47 10.02 6.69
CA ALA A 222 -6.84 10.05 7.19
C ALA A 222 -7.31 8.63 7.48
N GLY A 223 -7.92 8.43 8.65
CA GLY A 223 -8.67 7.21 8.96
C GLY A 223 -9.87 7.04 8.03
N ALA A 224 -10.49 5.87 8.07
CA ALA A 224 -11.56 5.50 7.14
C ALA A 224 -12.75 6.47 7.08
N TRP A 225 -13.00 7.20 8.17
CA TRP A 225 -14.10 8.15 8.32
C TRP A 225 -13.64 9.61 8.41
N GLU A 226 -12.34 9.90 8.31
CA GLU A 226 -11.82 11.25 8.47
C GLU A 226 -11.72 12.03 7.16
N ASN A 227 -11.79 11.36 6.00
CA ASN A 227 -11.60 12.01 4.71
C ASN A 227 -12.55 11.49 3.61
N ASP A 228 -13.68 12.16 3.50
CA ASP A 228 -14.70 11.96 2.46
C ASP A 228 -14.38 12.68 1.14
N LYS A 229 -13.10 12.98 0.86
CA LYS A 229 -12.71 13.56 -0.43
C LYS A 229 -12.91 12.52 -1.54
N TYR A 230 -13.99 12.69 -2.31
CA TYR A 230 -14.22 12.01 -3.59
C TYR A 230 -13.50 12.71 -4.74
N VAL A 231 -13.28 14.02 -4.59
CA VAL A 231 -12.58 14.90 -5.53
C VAL A 231 -11.45 15.59 -4.78
N CYS A 232 -10.25 15.55 -5.35
CA CYS A 232 -9.11 16.26 -4.79
C CYS A 232 -9.18 17.74 -5.16
N SER A 233 -9.15 18.63 -4.17
CA SER A 233 -9.21 20.08 -4.39
C SER A 233 -8.01 20.63 -5.17
N CYS A 234 -6.88 19.92 -5.19
CA CYS A 234 -5.68 20.36 -5.91
C CYS A 234 -5.77 20.11 -7.43
N THR A 235 -6.48 19.06 -7.84
CA THR A 235 -6.51 18.60 -9.24
C THR A 235 -7.91 18.66 -9.85
N GLY A 236 -8.96 18.75 -9.03
CA GLY A 236 -10.36 18.61 -9.44
C GLY A 236 -10.72 17.19 -9.91
N LYS A 237 -9.79 16.23 -9.82
CA LYS A 237 -9.98 14.86 -10.27
C LYS A 237 -10.60 14.00 -9.17
N THR A 238 -11.37 13.01 -9.58
CA THR A 238 -11.87 11.98 -8.66
C THR A 238 -10.73 11.11 -8.16
N VAL A 239 -10.87 10.49 -6.98
CA VAL A 239 -9.86 9.56 -6.43
C VAL A 239 -9.48 8.45 -7.42
N TRP A 240 -10.43 7.98 -8.25
CA TRP A 240 -10.16 6.99 -9.29
C TRP A 240 -9.31 7.54 -10.44
N GLN A 241 -9.57 8.77 -10.87
CA GLN A 241 -8.75 9.44 -11.89
C GLN A 241 -7.35 9.76 -11.37
N GLU A 242 -7.25 10.18 -10.11
CA GLU A 242 -5.94 10.37 -9.46
C GLU A 242 -5.19 9.05 -9.31
N ARG A 243 -5.90 7.94 -9.05
CA ARG A 243 -5.26 6.62 -9.05
C ARG A 243 -4.67 6.27 -10.40
N VAL A 244 -5.41 6.48 -11.50
CA VAL A 244 -4.87 6.25 -12.86
C VAL A 244 -3.62 7.10 -13.11
N ASP A 245 -3.61 8.35 -12.67
CA ASP A 245 -2.44 9.23 -12.80
C ASP A 245 -1.30 8.84 -11.86
N ALA A 246 -1.60 8.35 -10.66
CA ALA A 246 -0.64 7.87 -9.69
C ALA A 246 0.02 6.56 -10.17
N THR A 247 -0.76 5.64 -10.75
CA THR A 247 -0.30 4.43 -11.42
C THR A 247 0.67 4.77 -12.55
N LYS A 248 0.36 5.78 -13.37
CA LYS A 248 1.30 6.28 -14.40
C LYS A 248 2.60 6.84 -13.82
N ARG A 249 2.60 7.27 -12.56
CA ARG A 249 3.78 7.75 -11.82
C ARG A 249 4.46 6.66 -10.99
N GLY A 250 4.03 5.39 -11.10
CA GLY A 250 4.61 4.26 -10.38
C GLY A 250 4.00 3.98 -9.00
N ILE A 251 2.88 4.62 -8.64
CA ILE A 251 2.15 4.37 -7.40
C ILE A 251 0.98 3.41 -7.70
N ASN A 252 1.11 2.14 -7.31
CA ASN A 252 0.11 1.08 -7.52
C ASN A 252 -0.81 0.86 -6.29
#